data_AF-A0A2E0Y8E8-F1
#
_entry.id   AF-A0A2E0Y8E8-F1
#
_cell.length_a   1.000
_cell.length_b   1.000
_cell.length_c   1.000
_cell.angle_alpha   90.00
_cell.angle_beta   90.00
_cell.angle_gamma   90.00
#
_symmetry.space_group_name_H-M   'P 1'
#
loop_
_entity.id
_entity.type
_entity.pdbx_description
1 polymer ?
#
loop_
_entity_poly.entity_id
_entity_poly.type
_entity_poly.pdbx_seq_one_letter_code
_entity_poly.pdbx_strand_id
1 'polypeptide(L)'
;MSYRLRRTLPAVVLPCLLCAAAPALGAPPDRGNGGNDSPAYLSFAADAAEVTAGNAVRLSWASLNTKHCFASGAWEGKHPTDGTYVTGPLVTDSTFALECKGTGTAATATVRVRVVAATAEQPAPTDPETPPAEPTPIEDPVADTEPTTSEPEPLPQEPEPEPAPEPVPEPAPAPTLAFDASASQVAAGGSATLSWTADNADGCTAGGGWSGQRPHTGTETVGPIDGSTTFSLSCDGPGGSAVAMISVAISDTVSLNWQAPTENTDGSLLTDLSGYRIYYGLRSGDYTDSVLIGAAASTSHALELVSGEYYFAMTALDAEGNESGYSNEVIKVVP
;
A
#
# COMPACT_ATOMS: atom_id res chain seq x y z
N MET A 1 30.26 27.66 40.03
CA MET A 1 30.86 27.31 38.73
C MET A 1 30.81 25.81 38.56
N SER A 2 29.98 25.28 37.66
CA SER A 2 29.98 23.86 37.32
C SER A 2 30.16 23.73 35.81
N TYR A 3 31.41 23.77 35.37
CA TYR A 3 31.77 23.35 34.02
C TYR A 3 31.63 21.83 33.97
N ARG A 4 30.47 21.32 33.54
CA ARG A 4 30.41 19.96 33.01
C ARG A 4 31.06 20.01 31.63
N LEU A 5 32.35 19.71 31.55
CA LEU A 5 32.96 19.29 30.29
C LEU A 5 32.20 18.04 29.84
N ARG A 6 31.28 18.21 28.87
CA ARG A 6 30.75 17.06 28.14
C ARG A 6 31.94 16.47 27.38
N ARG A 7 32.43 15.32 27.83
CA ARG A 7 33.36 14.50 27.06
C ARG A 7 32.72 14.27 25.70
N THR A 8 33.40 14.67 24.64
CA THR A 8 32.89 14.51 23.28
C THR A 8 33.57 13.26 22.72
N LEU A 9 32.78 12.28 22.31
CA LEU A 9 33.26 11.05 21.67
C LEU A 9 33.76 11.38 20.25
N PRO A 10 34.79 10.68 19.74
CA PRO A 10 35.28 10.91 18.39
C PRO A 10 34.24 10.45 17.36
N ALA A 11 34.25 11.07 16.17
CA ALA A 11 33.48 10.56 15.05
C ALA A 11 34.10 9.24 14.55
N VAL A 12 33.28 8.27 14.19
CA VAL A 12 33.75 7.02 13.58
C VAL A 12 34.17 7.29 12.14
N VAL A 13 35.21 6.62 11.64
CA VAL A 13 35.61 6.73 10.23
C VAL A 13 34.97 5.60 9.45
N LEU A 14 34.13 5.95 8.47
CA LEU A 14 33.65 5.02 7.46
C LEU A 14 34.65 5.04 6.29
N PRO A 15 35.48 4.00 6.12
CA PRO A 15 36.38 3.93 4.97
C PRO A 15 35.56 3.92 3.67
N CYS A 16 36.04 4.65 2.66
CA CYS A 16 35.46 4.64 1.31
C CYS A 16 35.72 3.27 0.66
N LEU A 17 34.80 2.32 0.84
CA LEU A 17 34.95 0.93 0.38
C LEU A 17 34.35 0.66 -1.01
N LEU A 18 34.05 1.69 -1.81
CA LEU A 18 33.39 1.54 -3.12
C LEU A 18 34.26 2.07 -4.26
N CYS A 19 35.35 1.36 -4.53
CA CYS A 19 35.95 1.29 -5.87
C CYS A 19 35.86 -0.16 -6.37
N ALA A 20 34.65 -0.59 -6.75
CA ALA A 20 34.45 -1.77 -7.57
C ALA A 20 34.05 -1.30 -8.98
N ALA A 21 34.81 -1.75 -9.98
CA ALA A 21 34.74 -1.31 -11.36
C ALA A 21 33.34 -1.51 -11.98
N ALA A 22 32.76 -0.43 -12.50
CA ALA A 22 31.62 -0.50 -13.41
C ALA A 22 32.10 -1.02 -14.78
N PRO A 23 31.44 -2.03 -15.38
CA PRO A 23 31.60 -2.25 -16.82
C PRO A 23 30.99 -1.07 -17.58
N ALA A 24 31.77 -0.52 -18.50
CA ALA A 24 31.33 0.56 -19.38
C ALA A 24 30.15 0.10 -20.25
N LEU A 25 28.95 0.58 -19.93
CA LEU A 25 27.79 0.48 -20.80
C LEU A 25 27.68 1.75 -21.63
N GLY A 26 27.65 1.55 -22.95
CA GLY A 26 27.70 2.59 -23.96
C GLY A 26 26.55 3.58 -23.87
N ALA A 27 26.84 4.78 -24.36
CA ALA A 27 25.91 5.89 -24.46
C ALA A 27 24.56 5.47 -25.08
N PRO A 28 23.42 5.90 -24.50
CA PRO A 28 22.14 5.77 -25.18
C PRO A 28 22.07 6.74 -26.37
N PRO A 29 21.39 6.35 -27.46
CA PRO A 29 21.24 7.21 -28.62
C PRO A 29 20.36 8.42 -28.28
N ASP A 30 20.77 9.56 -28.83
CA ASP A 30 20.02 10.80 -28.95
C ASP A 30 18.56 10.53 -29.37
N ARG A 31 17.62 10.89 -28.49
CA ARG A 31 16.19 11.00 -28.82
C ARG A 31 15.78 12.46 -28.65
N GLY A 32 15.96 13.20 -29.73
CA GLY A 32 14.83 13.75 -30.46
C GLY A 32 13.85 14.58 -29.63
N ASN A 33 14.05 15.89 -29.68
CA ASN A 33 13.07 16.91 -29.39
C ASN A 33 11.71 16.59 -30.08
N GLY A 34 10.68 16.32 -29.28
CA GLY A 34 9.29 16.13 -29.73
C GLY A 34 8.36 16.14 -28.52
N GLY A 35 7.66 17.26 -28.30
CA GLY A 35 6.73 17.43 -27.19
C GLY A 35 5.56 16.46 -27.27
N ASN A 36 5.34 15.70 -26.19
CA ASN A 36 4.13 14.91 -25.97
C ASN A 36 3.70 15.13 -24.52
N ASP A 37 2.62 15.88 -24.33
CA ASP A 37 1.88 15.99 -23.06
C ASP A 37 1.11 14.68 -22.82
N SER A 38 1.81 13.62 -22.44
CA SER A 38 1.19 12.35 -22.04
C SER A 38 0.38 12.56 -20.75
N PRO A 39 -0.88 12.09 -20.69
CA PRO A 39 -1.71 12.24 -19.50
C PRO A 39 -1.07 11.51 -18.30
N ALA A 40 -1.19 12.10 -17.11
CA ALA A 40 -0.77 11.45 -15.89
C ALA A 40 -1.65 10.22 -15.61
N TYR A 41 -1.05 9.17 -15.07
CA TYR A 41 -1.77 8.01 -14.54
C TYR A 41 -1.50 7.89 -13.04
N LEU A 42 -2.51 7.51 -12.27
CA LEU A 42 -2.40 7.35 -10.82
C LEU A 42 -3.20 6.13 -10.37
N SER A 43 -2.51 5.21 -9.69
CA SER A 43 -3.11 4.15 -8.90
C SER A 43 -2.94 4.48 -7.43
N PHE A 44 -4.02 4.38 -6.65
CA PHE A 44 -4.03 4.74 -5.23
C PHE A 44 -4.99 3.83 -4.48
N ALA A 45 -4.47 3.15 -3.45
CA ALA A 45 -5.22 2.15 -2.68
C ALA A 45 -4.89 2.24 -1.18
N ALA A 46 -5.77 1.67 -0.36
CA ALA A 46 -5.49 1.29 1.02
C ALA A 46 -5.41 -0.23 1.11
N ASP A 47 -4.62 -0.75 2.04
CA ASP A 47 -4.55 -2.18 2.36
C ASP A 47 -5.87 -2.72 2.94
N ALA A 48 -6.72 -1.86 3.52
CA ALA A 48 -8.06 -2.21 3.96
C ALA A 48 -9.09 -1.09 3.68
N ALA A 49 -10.27 -1.47 3.19
CA ALA A 49 -11.40 -0.56 2.99
C ALA A 49 -12.19 -0.29 4.29
N GLU A 50 -12.08 -1.18 5.28
CA GLU A 50 -12.67 -1.04 6.61
C GLU A 50 -11.62 -1.34 7.69
N VAL A 51 -11.61 -0.56 8.78
CA VAL A 51 -10.66 -0.71 9.88
C VAL A 51 -11.36 -0.53 11.23
N THR A 52 -10.96 -1.30 12.22
CA THR A 52 -11.47 -1.14 13.59
C THR A 52 -11.01 0.19 14.19
N ALA A 53 -11.91 0.89 14.89
CA ALA A 53 -11.61 2.16 15.54
C ALA A 53 -10.33 2.09 16.39
N GLY A 54 -9.39 2.98 16.10
CA GLY A 54 -8.08 3.05 16.76
C GLY A 54 -6.95 2.30 16.04
N ASN A 55 -7.24 1.57 14.96
CA ASN A 55 -6.21 0.96 14.11
C ASN A 55 -5.84 1.87 12.93
N ALA A 56 -4.65 1.65 12.38
CA ALA A 56 -4.14 2.33 11.21
C ALA A 56 -4.28 1.45 9.96
N VAL A 57 -4.34 2.09 8.81
CA VAL A 57 -4.27 1.49 7.47
C VAL A 57 -3.05 2.00 6.71
N ARG A 58 -2.52 1.19 5.80
CA ARG A 58 -1.44 1.57 4.89
C ARG A 58 -2.03 1.99 3.56
N LEU A 59 -1.74 3.22 3.15
CA LEU A 59 -1.98 3.72 1.81
C LEU A 59 -0.78 3.40 0.91
N SER A 60 -1.04 3.08 -0.35
CA SER A 60 -0.02 2.89 -1.38
C SER A 60 -0.44 3.57 -2.69
N TRP A 61 0.52 4.20 -3.37
CA TRP A 61 0.28 4.78 -4.68
C TRP A 61 1.46 4.62 -5.62
N ALA A 62 1.15 4.59 -6.91
CA ALA A 62 2.12 4.66 -7.99
C ALA A 62 1.58 5.57 -9.11
N SER A 63 2.45 6.33 -9.76
CA SER A 63 2.07 7.23 -10.83
C SER A 63 3.03 7.26 -12.01
N LEU A 64 2.50 7.46 -13.22
CA LEU A 64 3.27 7.57 -14.47
C LEU A 64 3.05 8.93 -15.09
N ASN A 65 4.09 9.43 -15.78
CA ASN A 65 4.11 10.74 -16.42
C ASN A 65 3.86 11.90 -15.44
N THR A 66 4.27 11.76 -14.18
CA THR A 66 4.07 12.74 -13.09
C THR A 66 5.42 13.23 -12.57
N LYS A 67 5.42 14.44 -12.01
CA LYS A 67 6.60 15.04 -11.37
C LYS A 67 6.41 15.25 -9.88
N HIS A 68 5.19 15.58 -9.47
CA HIS A 68 4.84 15.86 -8.07
C HIS A 68 3.42 15.38 -7.77
N CYS A 69 3.20 14.89 -6.55
CA CYS A 69 1.88 14.55 -6.04
C CYS A 69 1.54 15.37 -4.79
N PHE A 70 0.27 15.72 -4.64
CA PHE A 70 -0.27 16.47 -3.52
C PHE A 70 -1.44 15.71 -2.89
N ALA A 71 -1.28 15.38 -1.61
CA ALA A 71 -2.30 14.78 -0.78
C ALA A 71 -3.28 15.84 -0.26
N SER A 72 -4.55 15.45 -0.13
CA SER A 72 -5.60 16.23 0.53
C SER A 72 -6.62 15.32 1.21
N GLY A 73 -7.42 15.88 2.13
CA GLY A 73 -8.41 15.13 2.92
C GLY A 73 -7.90 14.81 4.33
N ALA A 74 -7.99 13.55 4.75
CA ALA A 74 -7.51 13.08 6.05
C ALA A 74 -5.97 12.96 6.16
N TRP A 75 -5.26 13.41 5.13
CA TRP A 75 -3.81 13.55 5.03
C TRP A 75 -3.52 14.74 4.11
N GLU A 76 -2.36 15.37 4.25
CA GLU A 76 -2.03 16.58 3.51
C GLU A 76 -0.55 16.66 3.20
N GLY A 77 -0.23 17.36 2.11
CA GLY A 77 1.15 17.76 1.80
C GLY A 77 1.67 17.17 0.51
N LYS A 78 2.95 17.43 0.24
CA LYS A 78 3.63 16.94 -0.96
C LYS A 78 4.13 15.53 -0.71
N HIS A 79 3.81 14.63 -1.63
CA HIS A 79 4.26 13.25 -1.61
C HIS A 79 5.12 12.92 -2.85
N PRO A 80 6.00 11.91 -2.75
CA PRO A 80 6.66 11.31 -3.91
C PRO A 80 5.66 10.84 -4.97
N THR A 81 6.13 10.63 -6.20
CA THR A 81 5.30 10.10 -7.31
C THR A 81 4.82 8.67 -7.05
N ASP A 82 5.56 7.93 -6.23
CA ASP A 82 5.27 6.54 -5.86
C ASP A 82 5.65 6.36 -4.39
N GLY A 83 4.86 5.64 -3.62
CA GLY A 83 5.17 5.46 -2.20
C GLY A 83 4.11 4.73 -1.40
N THR A 84 4.39 4.60 -0.11
CA THR A 84 3.44 4.12 0.88
C THR A 84 3.37 5.10 2.06
N TYR A 85 2.24 5.13 2.74
CA TYR A 85 2.01 5.95 3.91
C TYR A 85 1.15 5.18 4.91
N VAL A 86 1.65 4.99 6.13
CA VAL A 86 0.85 4.42 7.22
C VAL A 86 0.12 5.55 7.91
N THR A 87 -1.19 5.47 7.94
CA THR A 87 -2.04 6.46 8.60
C THR A 87 -1.86 6.43 10.12
N GLY A 88 -2.26 7.50 10.81
CA GLY A 88 -2.48 7.42 12.25
C GLY A 88 -3.71 6.57 12.59
N PRO A 89 -3.96 6.29 13.88
CA PRO A 89 -5.17 5.63 14.35
C PRO A 89 -6.44 6.30 13.80
N LEU A 90 -7.25 5.56 13.06
CA LEU A 90 -8.50 6.09 12.51
C LEU A 90 -9.65 5.83 13.49
N VAL A 91 -10.33 6.90 13.90
CA VAL A 91 -11.47 6.85 14.83
C VAL A 91 -12.80 7.21 14.18
N THR A 92 -12.75 7.75 12.97
CA THR A 92 -13.90 8.09 12.13
C THR A 92 -13.57 7.80 10.66
N ASP A 93 -14.60 7.56 9.85
CA ASP A 93 -14.47 7.42 8.40
C ASP A 93 -13.59 8.54 7.83
N SER A 94 -12.58 8.14 7.08
CA SER A 94 -11.55 9.04 6.58
C SER A 94 -11.43 8.88 5.07
N THR A 95 -11.35 10.02 4.37
CA THR A 95 -11.14 10.05 2.92
C THR A 95 -9.76 10.63 2.64
N PHE A 96 -8.96 9.89 1.88
CA PHE A 96 -7.65 10.28 1.43
C PHE A 96 -7.74 10.56 -0.07
N ALA A 97 -7.27 11.73 -0.50
CA ALA A 97 -7.20 12.09 -1.91
C ALA A 97 -5.76 12.36 -2.31
N LEU A 98 -5.38 11.93 -3.52
CA LEU A 98 -4.06 12.18 -4.10
C LEU A 98 -4.23 12.75 -5.49
N GLU A 99 -3.60 13.90 -5.75
CA GLU A 99 -3.53 14.52 -7.07
C GLU A 99 -2.08 14.53 -7.55
N CYS A 100 -1.78 13.85 -8.65
CA CYS A 100 -0.46 13.81 -9.26
C CYS A 100 -0.44 14.57 -10.58
N LYS A 101 0.57 15.46 -10.73
CA LYS A 101 0.72 16.36 -11.88
C LYS A 101 2.04 16.13 -12.58
N GLY A 102 2.01 16.15 -13.90
CA GLY A 102 3.16 16.05 -14.78
C GLY A 102 3.17 17.13 -15.84
N THR A 103 3.57 16.78 -17.05
CA THR A 103 3.51 17.66 -18.22
C THR A 103 2.13 17.65 -18.89
N GLY A 104 1.43 16.51 -18.88
CA GLY A 104 0.04 16.40 -19.32
C GLY A 104 -1.01 16.68 -18.24
N THR A 105 -2.24 16.20 -18.48
CA THR A 105 -3.39 16.37 -17.56
C THR A 105 -3.13 15.69 -16.21
N ALA A 106 -3.57 16.33 -15.12
CA ALA A 106 -3.45 15.80 -13.76
C ALA A 106 -4.31 14.54 -13.57
N ALA A 107 -3.79 13.57 -12.80
CA ALA A 107 -4.53 12.40 -12.36
C ALA A 107 -4.89 12.56 -10.88
N THR A 108 -6.16 12.33 -10.55
CA THR A 108 -6.66 12.40 -9.17
C THR A 108 -7.32 11.08 -8.80
N ALA A 109 -7.02 10.57 -7.61
CA ALA A 109 -7.63 9.37 -7.06
C ALA A 109 -8.02 9.60 -5.60
N THR A 110 -9.09 8.95 -5.16
CA THR A 110 -9.56 9.04 -3.77
C THR A 110 -9.81 7.66 -3.20
N VAL A 111 -9.34 7.43 -1.98
CA VAL A 111 -9.56 6.21 -1.20
C VAL A 111 -10.36 6.58 0.04
N ARG A 112 -11.45 5.84 0.29
CA ARG A 112 -12.26 5.99 1.52
C ARG A 112 -12.05 4.77 2.40
N VAL A 113 -11.80 5.02 3.68
CA VAL A 113 -11.63 3.98 4.69
C VAL A 113 -12.70 4.17 5.75
N ARG A 114 -13.57 3.17 5.89
CA ARG A 114 -14.63 3.16 6.91
C ARG A 114 -14.06 2.70 8.25
N VAL A 115 -14.45 3.37 9.33
CA VAL A 115 -14.11 2.94 10.69
C VAL A 115 -15.29 2.20 11.31
N VAL A 116 -15.06 0.92 11.62
CA VAL A 116 -16.04 0.10 12.35
C VAL A 116 -15.73 0.12 13.84
N ALA A 117 -16.77 0.14 14.69
CA ALA A 117 -16.57 0.12 16.13
C ALA A 117 -15.86 -1.17 16.55
N ALA A 118 -14.91 -1.08 17.47
CA ALA A 118 -14.37 -2.26 18.13
C ALA A 118 -15.51 -2.94 18.87
N THR A 119 -15.98 -4.07 18.37
CA THR A 119 -16.94 -4.91 19.09
C THR A 119 -16.27 -5.33 20.38
N ALA A 120 -16.66 -4.70 21.50
CA ALA A 120 -16.45 -5.31 22.80
C ALA A 120 -17.10 -6.68 22.73
N GLU A 121 -16.33 -7.73 23.01
CA GLU A 121 -16.80 -9.11 23.07
C GLU A 121 -18.03 -9.16 23.99
N GLN A 122 -19.21 -9.10 23.38
CA GLN A 122 -20.47 -9.19 24.09
C GLN A 122 -20.60 -10.65 24.52
N PRO A 123 -20.78 -10.95 25.82
CA PRO A 123 -21.01 -12.31 26.25
C PRO A 123 -22.20 -12.89 25.47
N ALA A 124 -22.04 -14.13 25.03
CA ALA A 124 -22.97 -14.85 24.17
C ALA A 124 -24.44 -14.58 24.53
N PRO A 125 -25.32 -14.30 23.56
CA PRO A 125 -26.74 -14.22 23.82
C PRO A 125 -27.20 -15.58 24.36
N THR A 126 -27.72 -15.57 25.58
CA THR A 126 -28.51 -16.69 26.08
C THR A 126 -29.84 -16.64 25.35
N ASP A 127 -30.11 -17.71 24.60
CA ASP A 127 -31.36 -17.97 23.88
C ASP A 127 -32.60 -17.54 24.69
N PRO A 128 -33.49 -16.71 24.12
CA PRO A 128 -34.89 -16.72 24.45
C PRO A 128 -35.67 -17.35 23.29
N GLU A 129 -36.09 -18.59 23.55
CA GLU A 129 -37.39 -19.16 23.20
C GLU A 129 -37.98 -18.90 21.79
N THR A 130 -37.97 -19.96 21.00
CA THR A 130 -38.77 -20.20 19.80
C THR A 130 -40.23 -19.72 19.97
N PRO A 131 -40.72 -18.79 19.14
CA PRO A 131 -42.15 -18.47 19.12
C PRO A 131 -42.94 -19.64 18.50
N PRO A 132 -44.12 -20.00 19.06
CA PRO A 132 -44.94 -21.05 18.51
C PRO A 132 -45.58 -20.63 17.18
N ALA A 133 -45.69 -21.59 16.27
CA ALA A 133 -46.39 -21.46 14.99
C ALA A 133 -47.87 -21.11 15.21
N GLU A 134 -48.36 -20.12 14.46
CA GLU A 134 -49.78 -19.78 14.39
C GLU A 134 -50.38 -20.27 13.05
N PRO A 135 -51.62 -20.79 13.04
CA PRO A 135 -52.11 -21.70 12.01
C PRO A 135 -52.68 -21.01 10.76
N THR A 136 -52.74 -21.79 9.69
CA THR A 136 -53.38 -21.49 8.40
C THR A 136 -54.93 -21.69 8.49
N PRO A 137 -55.71 -21.52 7.39
CA PRO A 137 -56.74 -20.50 7.23
C PRO A 137 -58.17 -21.04 7.47
N ILE A 138 -59.11 -20.16 7.82
CA ILE A 138 -60.54 -20.52 7.95
C ILE A 138 -61.23 -20.34 6.59
N GLU A 139 -61.77 -21.44 6.06
CA GLU A 139 -62.74 -21.50 4.98
C GLU A 139 -64.11 -21.03 5.48
N ASP A 140 -64.83 -20.24 4.68
CA ASP A 140 -66.26 -19.99 4.85
C ASP A 140 -67.05 -20.39 3.60
N PRO A 141 -68.32 -20.82 3.75
CA PRO A 141 -69.03 -21.62 2.78
C PRO A 141 -69.97 -20.83 1.86
N VAL A 142 -70.27 -21.51 0.76
CA VAL A 142 -71.19 -21.21 -0.35
C VAL A 142 -72.59 -20.78 0.11
N ALA A 143 -73.17 -19.78 -0.57
CA ALA A 143 -74.61 -19.61 -0.65
C ALA A 143 -75.04 -19.26 -2.09
N ASP A 144 -75.83 -20.18 -2.65
CA ASP A 144 -76.52 -20.15 -3.93
C ASP A 144 -77.44 -18.93 -4.12
N THR A 145 -77.50 -18.43 -5.36
CA THR A 145 -78.73 -17.86 -5.94
C THR A 145 -78.67 -17.87 -7.48
N GLU A 146 -79.42 -18.79 -8.09
CA GLU A 146 -79.80 -18.87 -9.51
C GLU A 146 -81.09 -18.04 -9.79
N PRO A 147 -81.56 -17.83 -11.04
CA PRO A 147 -81.01 -16.93 -12.04
C PRO A 147 -82.10 -15.93 -12.55
N THR A 148 -81.72 -14.83 -13.18
CA THR A 148 -82.66 -14.05 -14.02
C THR A 148 -82.05 -13.78 -15.38
N THR A 149 -82.62 -14.48 -16.36
CA THR A 149 -82.37 -14.35 -17.79
C THR A 149 -82.59 -12.91 -18.25
N SER A 150 -81.51 -12.25 -18.64
CA SER A 150 -81.55 -11.08 -19.51
C SER A 150 -80.53 -11.27 -20.63
N GLU A 151 -81.01 -11.01 -21.84
CA GLU A 151 -80.36 -11.17 -23.13
C GLU A 151 -79.12 -10.26 -23.25
N PRO A 152 -77.98 -10.71 -23.82
CA PRO A 152 -76.74 -9.95 -23.72
C PRO A 152 -76.71 -8.79 -24.74
N GLU A 153 -76.55 -7.57 -24.24
CA GLU A 153 -75.95 -6.49 -25.03
C GLU A 153 -74.51 -6.88 -25.40
N PRO A 154 -74.02 -6.56 -26.61
CA PRO A 154 -72.62 -6.75 -26.95
C PRO A 154 -71.76 -5.90 -26.01
N LEU A 155 -70.99 -6.55 -25.14
CA LEU A 155 -70.01 -5.91 -24.28
C LEU A 155 -69.09 -5.01 -25.14
N PRO A 156 -68.80 -3.77 -24.70
CA PRO A 156 -67.65 -3.06 -25.24
C PRO A 156 -66.44 -3.98 -25.11
N GLN A 157 -65.66 -4.16 -26.17
CA GLN A 157 -64.41 -4.91 -26.07
C GLN A 157 -63.60 -4.26 -24.96
N GLU A 158 -63.37 -4.99 -23.87
CA GLU A 158 -62.43 -4.60 -22.83
C GLU A 158 -61.10 -4.37 -23.54
N PRO A 159 -60.49 -3.16 -23.45
CA PRO A 159 -59.20 -2.94 -24.06
C PRO A 159 -58.27 -4.04 -23.54
N GLU A 160 -57.61 -4.74 -24.46
CA GLU A 160 -56.61 -5.76 -24.14
C GLU A 160 -55.73 -5.21 -23.02
N PRO A 161 -55.58 -5.93 -21.88
CA PRO A 161 -54.83 -5.41 -20.75
C PRO A 161 -53.45 -5.02 -21.26
N GLU A 162 -53.09 -3.74 -21.10
CA GLU A 162 -51.75 -3.27 -21.44
C GLU A 162 -50.75 -4.26 -20.81
N PRO A 163 -49.78 -4.77 -21.58
CA PRO A 163 -48.79 -5.68 -21.04
C PRO A 163 -48.19 -5.03 -19.79
N ALA A 164 -48.25 -5.74 -18.66
CA ALA A 164 -47.70 -5.26 -17.42
C ALA A 164 -46.27 -4.73 -17.69
N PRO A 165 -45.90 -3.54 -17.17
CA PRO A 165 -44.57 -3.00 -17.41
C PRO A 165 -43.55 -4.06 -16.98
N GLU A 166 -42.67 -4.46 -17.92
CA GLU A 166 -41.60 -5.41 -17.63
C GLU A 166 -40.84 -4.93 -16.39
N PRO A 167 -40.49 -5.82 -15.44
CA PRO A 167 -39.74 -5.42 -14.26
C PRO A 167 -38.43 -4.76 -14.72
N VAL A 168 -38.24 -3.50 -14.34
CA VAL A 168 -37.01 -2.76 -14.64
C VAL A 168 -35.84 -3.59 -14.08
N PRO A 169 -34.85 -3.98 -14.92
CA PRO A 169 -33.75 -4.82 -14.46
C PRO A 169 -32.98 -4.10 -13.34
N GLU A 170 -32.83 -4.77 -12.21
CA GLU A 170 -32.02 -4.26 -11.10
C GLU A 170 -30.57 -4.03 -11.58
N PRO A 171 -29.93 -2.90 -11.21
CA PRO A 171 -28.57 -2.63 -11.63
C PRO A 171 -27.63 -3.72 -11.12
N ALA A 172 -26.80 -4.25 -12.02
CA ALA A 172 -25.87 -5.32 -11.68
C ALA A 172 -24.88 -4.88 -10.58
N PRO A 173 -24.52 -5.76 -9.64
CA PRO A 173 -23.56 -5.44 -8.59
C PRO A 173 -22.18 -5.15 -9.19
N ALA A 174 -21.51 -4.11 -8.68
CA ALA A 174 -20.17 -3.75 -9.12
C ALA A 174 -19.13 -4.81 -8.70
N PRO A 175 -18.12 -5.10 -9.54
CA PRO A 175 -17.05 -6.01 -9.18
C PRO A 175 -16.21 -5.47 -8.01
N THR A 176 -15.72 -6.39 -7.18
CA THR A 176 -14.73 -6.12 -6.12
C THR A 176 -13.47 -6.91 -6.40
N LEU A 177 -12.33 -6.40 -5.95
CA LEU A 177 -11.03 -7.05 -6.13
C LEU A 177 -10.14 -6.80 -4.92
N ALA A 178 -9.77 -7.88 -4.24
CA ALA A 178 -8.67 -7.92 -3.28
C ALA A 178 -7.44 -8.51 -3.97
N PHE A 179 -6.30 -7.83 -3.89
CA PHE A 179 -5.06 -8.24 -4.55
C PHE A 179 -3.87 -7.93 -3.66
N ASP A 180 -3.08 -8.96 -3.34
CA ASP A 180 -1.99 -8.89 -2.37
C ASP A 180 -0.75 -9.65 -2.85
N ALA A 181 0.41 -9.32 -2.28
CA ALA A 181 1.69 -9.97 -2.55
C ALA A 181 2.30 -10.47 -1.23
N SER A 182 2.86 -11.68 -1.26
CA SER A 182 3.54 -12.27 -0.10
C SER A 182 4.71 -11.45 0.42
N ALA A 183 5.27 -10.56 -0.39
CA ALA A 183 6.33 -9.64 -0.02
C ALA A 183 6.25 -8.34 -0.84
N SER A 184 6.41 -7.19 -0.18
CA SER A 184 6.51 -5.88 -0.83
C SER A 184 7.91 -5.60 -1.42
N GLN A 185 8.90 -6.40 -1.02
CA GLN A 185 10.27 -6.34 -1.53
C GLN A 185 10.91 -7.72 -1.52
N VAL A 186 11.72 -8.02 -2.52
CA VAL A 186 12.49 -9.27 -2.62
C VAL A 186 13.93 -8.98 -3.03
N ALA A 187 14.87 -9.84 -2.64
CA ALA A 187 16.23 -9.76 -3.16
C ALA A 187 16.21 -9.84 -4.71
N ALA A 188 17.15 -9.17 -5.38
CA ALA A 188 17.25 -9.25 -6.84
C ALA A 188 17.35 -10.72 -7.33
N GLY A 189 16.56 -11.05 -8.35
CA GLY A 189 16.38 -12.42 -8.84
C GLY A 189 15.42 -13.28 -8.01
N GLY A 190 14.84 -12.71 -6.95
CA GLY A 190 13.85 -13.35 -6.09
C GLY A 190 12.49 -13.53 -6.76
N SER A 191 11.54 -14.07 -6.01
CA SER A 191 10.16 -14.26 -6.47
C SER A 191 9.18 -13.87 -5.36
N ALA A 192 7.98 -13.48 -5.76
CA ALA A 192 6.87 -13.17 -4.86
C ALA A 192 5.65 -14.00 -5.25
N THR A 193 4.81 -14.36 -4.28
CA THR A 193 3.52 -15.00 -4.56
C THR A 193 2.43 -13.95 -4.51
N LEU A 194 1.77 -13.74 -5.63
CA LEU A 194 0.59 -12.91 -5.76
C LEU A 194 -0.64 -13.72 -5.36
N SER A 195 -1.61 -13.08 -4.70
CA SER A 195 -2.89 -13.69 -4.34
C SER A 195 -4.02 -12.72 -4.59
N TRP A 196 -5.14 -13.21 -5.12
CA TRP A 196 -6.30 -12.36 -5.41
C TRP A 196 -7.62 -13.08 -5.18
N THR A 197 -8.65 -12.28 -4.93
CA THR A 197 -10.04 -12.68 -4.85
C THR A 197 -10.90 -11.58 -5.44
N ALA A 198 -11.73 -11.92 -6.41
CA ALA A 198 -12.66 -11.02 -7.07
C ALA A 198 -14.09 -11.55 -7.00
N ASP A 199 -15.04 -10.66 -6.72
CA ASP A 199 -16.48 -10.95 -6.72
C ASP A 199 -17.19 -10.12 -7.80
N ASN A 200 -18.33 -10.59 -8.28
CA ASN A 200 -19.15 -9.96 -9.32
C ASN A 200 -18.38 -9.59 -10.61
N ALA A 201 -17.30 -10.32 -10.90
CA ALA A 201 -16.55 -10.25 -12.15
C ALA A 201 -16.81 -11.51 -12.99
N ASP A 202 -16.71 -11.37 -14.31
CA ASP A 202 -16.80 -12.46 -15.29
C ASP A 202 -15.41 -12.91 -15.79
N GLY A 203 -14.38 -12.07 -15.57
CA GLY A 203 -13.00 -12.42 -15.88
C GLY A 203 -12.00 -11.39 -15.40
N CYS A 204 -10.79 -11.86 -15.07
CA CYS A 204 -9.68 -11.01 -14.65
C CYS A 204 -8.52 -11.08 -15.65
N THR A 205 -7.89 -9.94 -15.92
CA THR A 205 -6.76 -9.78 -16.84
C THR A 205 -5.57 -9.19 -16.10
N ALA A 206 -4.48 -9.94 -16.05
CA ALA A 206 -3.20 -9.52 -15.48
C ALA A 206 -2.42 -8.62 -16.45
N GLY A 207 -1.69 -7.65 -15.89
CA GLY A 207 -0.83 -6.72 -16.64
C GLY A 207 0.35 -6.21 -15.81
N GLY A 208 1.32 -5.55 -16.46
CA GLY A 208 2.56 -5.11 -15.82
C GLY A 208 3.63 -6.20 -15.84
N GLY A 209 4.15 -6.60 -14.67
CA GLY A 209 5.17 -7.65 -14.50
C GLY A 209 4.73 -9.09 -14.79
N TRP A 210 3.48 -9.26 -15.22
CA TRP A 210 2.82 -10.55 -15.50
C TRP A 210 1.72 -10.30 -16.53
N SER A 211 1.15 -11.37 -17.11
CA SER A 211 0.17 -11.22 -18.19
C SER A 211 -0.81 -12.39 -18.31
N GLY A 212 -1.92 -12.13 -19.01
CA GLY A 212 -2.91 -13.12 -19.40
C GLY A 212 -4.13 -13.15 -18.47
N GLN A 213 -5.05 -14.07 -18.76
CA GLN A 213 -6.30 -14.22 -18.03
C GLN A 213 -6.08 -14.95 -16.71
N ARG A 214 -6.84 -14.57 -15.68
CA ARG A 214 -6.81 -15.18 -14.35
C ARG A 214 -8.23 -15.53 -13.89
N PRO A 215 -8.37 -16.63 -13.12
CA PRO A 215 -9.64 -16.96 -12.46
C PRO A 215 -10.02 -15.89 -11.43
N HIS A 216 -11.27 -15.90 -10.97
CA HIS A 216 -11.77 -14.98 -9.94
C HIS A 216 -10.98 -15.04 -8.63
N THR A 217 -10.54 -16.23 -8.24
CA THR A 217 -9.71 -16.46 -7.05
C THR A 217 -8.49 -17.25 -7.44
N GLY A 218 -7.32 -16.85 -6.98
CA GLY A 218 -6.09 -17.57 -7.29
C GLY A 218 -4.86 -17.08 -6.56
N THR A 219 -3.79 -17.84 -6.75
CA THR A 219 -2.44 -17.50 -6.30
C THR A 219 -1.46 -17.82 -7.42
N GLU A 220 -0.45 -16.98 -7.62
CA GLU A 220 0.59 -17.20 -8.63
C GLU A 220 1.93 -16.69 -8.16
N THR A 221 2.97 -17.50 -8.32
CA THR A 221 4.34 -17.07 -8.05
C THR A 221 4.92 -16.37 -9.29
N VAL A 222 5.36 -15.14 -9.10
CA VAL A 222 6.00 -14.30 -10.12
C VAL A 222 7.48 -14.11 -9.81
N GLY A 223 8.31 -14.21 -10.84
CA GLY A 223 9.76 -14.05 -10.76
C GLY A 223 10.48 -14.72 -11.95
N PRO A 224 11.79 -14.53 -12.09
CA PRO A 224 12.66 -13.71 -11.24
C PRO A 224 12.34 -12.20 -11.34
N ILE A 225 12.47 -11.48 -10.23
CA ILE A 225 12.28 -10.02 -10.14
C ILE A 225 13.65 -9.35 -10.05
N ASP A 226 14.08 -8.73 -11.15
CA ASP A 226 15.41 -8.08 -11.26
C ASP A 226 15.33 -6.54 -11.21
N GLY A 227 14.14 -5.99 -10.98
CA GLY A 227 13.88 -4.57 -10.83
C GLY A 227 12.53 -4.34 -10.17
N SER A 228 12.33 -3.13 -9.62
CA SER A 228 11.03 -2.76 -9.05
C SER A 228 9.93 -2.96 -10.08
N THR A 229 9.01 -3.88 -9.79
CA THR A 229 8.03 -4.38 -10.76
C THR A 229 6.62 -4.17 -10.23
N THR A 230 5.75 -3.60 -11.05
CA THR A 230 4.34 -3.40 -10.72
C THR A 230 3.48 -4.45 -11.40
N PHE A 231 2.62 -5.09 -10.62
CA PHE A 231 1.65 -6.09 -11.05
C PHE A 231 0.26 -5.46 -10.96
N SER A 232 -0.50 -5.51 -12.05
CA SER A 232 -1.89 -5.04 -12.10
C SER A 232 -2.83 -6.19 -12.40
N LEU A 233 -4.03 -6.15 -11.81
CA LEU A 233 -5.12 -7.06 -12.13
C LEU A 233 -6.39 -6.23 -12.37
N SER A 234 -7.03 -6.45 -13.52
CA SER A 234 -8.30 -5.83 -13.89
C SER A 234 -9.37 -6.90 -14.01
N CYS A 235 -10.46 -6.79 -13.26
CA CYS A 235 -11.57 -7.71 -13.30
C CYS A 235 -12.82 -7.00 -13.79
N ASP A 236 -13.41 -7.50 -14.88
CA ASP A 236 -14.57 -6.91 -15.55
C ASP A 236 -15.81 -7.76 -15.25
N GLY A 237 -16.95 -7.10 -15.02
CA GLY A 237 -18.24 -7.74 -14.77
C GLY A 237 -19.41 -6.86 -15.24
N PRO A 238 -20.65 -7.34 -15.11
CA PRO A 238 -21.83 -6.64 -15.61
C PRO A 238 -22.09 -5.30 -14.90
N GLY A 239 -21.57 -5.14 -13.67
CA GLY A 239 -21.64 -3.89 -12.90
C GLY A 239 -20.45 -2.93 -13.09
N GLY A 240 -19.51 -3.23 -14.00
CA GLY A 240 -18.36 -2.37 -14.30
C GLY A 240 -17.01 -3.10 -14.24
N SER A 241 -15.96 -2.40 -13.81
CA SER A 241 -14.59 -2.95 -13.71
C SER A 241 -13.95 -2.60 -12.37
N ALA A 242 -13.23 -3.55 -11.78
CA ALA A 242 -12.38 -3.35 -10.60
C ALA A 242 -10.92 -3.54 -10.98
N VAL A 243 -10.05 -2.61 -10.56
CA VAL A 243 -8.62 -2.66 -10.88
C VAL A 243 -7.81 -2.50 -9.60
N ALA A 244 -6.81 -3.36 -9.41
CA ALA A 244 -5.86 -3.28 -8.30
C ALA A 244 -4.42 -3.38 -8.83
N MET A 245 -3.49 -2.72 -8.14
CA MET A 245 -2.07 -2.78 -8.45
C MET A 245 -1.25 -2.93 -7.18
N ILE A 246 -0.16 -3.67 -7.28
CA ILE A 246 0.84 -3.83 -6.23
C ILE A 246 2.22 -3.70 -6.85
N SER A 247 3.15 -3.10 -6.12
CA SER A 247 4.54 -2.98 -6.56
C SER A 247 5.41 -3.81 -5.63
N VAL A 248 6.25 -4.66 -6.21
CA VAL A 248 7.29 -5.40 -5.50
C VAL A 248 8.62 -4.76 -5.85
N ALA A 249 9.25 -4.14 -4.85
CA ALA A 249 10.57 -3.56 -5.00
C ALA A 249 11.65 -4.65 -4.98
N ILE A 250 12.82 -4.32 -5.50
CA ILE A 250 14.02 -5.12 -5.23
C ILE A 250 14.74 -4.56 -4.02
N SER A 251 15.32 -5.46 -3.21
CA SER A 251 16.26 -5.11 -2.17
C SER A 251 17.63 -5.72 -2.42
N ASP A 252 18.65 -5.08 -1.87
CA ASP A 252 20.02 -5.58 -1.86
C ASP A 252 20.62 -5.42 -0.46
N THR A 253 21.59 -6.29 -0.15
CA THR A 253 22.29 -6.27 1.12
C THR A 253 23.49 -5.33 1.04
N VAL A 254 23.41 -4.20 1.74
CA VAL A 254 24.51 -3.24 1.88
C VAL A 254 25.32 -3.57 3.14
N SER A 255 26.58 -3.95 2.95
CA SER A 255 27.52 -4.18 4.07
C SER A 255 28.33 -2.92 4.37
N LEU A 256 28.09 -2.35 5.55
CA LEU A 256 28.88 -1.24 6.10
C LEU A 256 30.00 -1.81 6.96
N ASN A 257 31.20 -1.23 6.80
CA ASN A 257 32.38 -1.59 7.56
C ASN A 257 33.00 -0.32 8.13
N TRP A 258 33.50 -0.36 9.36
CA TRP A 258 34.11 0.78 10.02
C TRP A 258 35.23 0.38 10.97
N GLN A 259 36.01 1.38 11.40
CA GLN A 259 37.02 1.20 12.43
C GLN A 259 36.49 1.70 13.77
N ALA A 260 36.56 0.86 14.80
CA ALA A 260 36.19 1.25 16.15
C ALA A 260 37.07 2.41 16.65
N PRO A 261 36.48 3.46 17.23
CA PRO A 261 37.25 4.54 17.82
C PRO A 261 38.01 4.04 19.05
N THR A 262 39.26 4.50 19.22
CA THR A 262 40.11 4.12 20.36
C THR A 262 40.38 5.26 21.34
N GLU A 263 40.06 6.51 20.97
CA GLU A 263 40.36 7.71 21.76
C GLU A 263 39.20 8.71 21.72
N ASN A 264 38.95 9.42 22.81
CA ASN A 264 38.04 10.58 22.88
C ASN A 264 38.55 11.77 22.04
N THR A 265 37.72 12.79 21.80
CA THR A 265 38.18 14.01 21.10
C THR A 265 39.29 14.77 21.85
N ASP A 266 39.45 14.50 23.15
CA ASP A 266 40.52 15.06 23.98
C ASP A 266 41.82 14.22 23.97
N GLY A 267 41.86 13.12 23.20
CA GLY A 267 42.99 12.20 23.08
C GLY A 267 43.11 11.18 24.23
N SER A 268 42.19 11.17 25.20
CA SER A 268 42.15 10.12 26.21
C SER A 268 41.64 8.80 25.62
N LEU A 269 42.08 7.65 26.15
CA LEU A 269 41.60 6.35 25.68
C LEU A 269 40.09 6.20 25.88
N LEU A 270 39.42 5.67 24.86
CA LEU A 270 38.01 5.36 24.90
C LEU A 270 37.81 3.98 25.55
N THR A 271 37.26 3.95 26.76
CA THR A 271 37.09 2.71 27.56
C THR A 271 35.63 2.35 27.82
N ASP A 272 34.71 3.26 27.51
CA ASP A 272 33.28 3.21 27.80
C ASP A 272 32.42 3.05 26.54
N LEU A 273 33.04 2.80 25.37
CA LEU A 273 32.32 2.49 24.13
C LEU A 273 31.36 1.32 24.36
N SER A 274 30.08 1.55 24.05
CA SER A 274 28.99 0.60 24.22
C SER A 274 28.42 0.12 22.89
N GLY A 275 28.50 0.95 21.85
CA GLY A 275 27.96 0.59 20.55
C GLY A 275 28.05 1.70 19.51
N TYR A 276 27.27 1.53 18.44
CA TYR A 276 27.20 2.43 17.30
C TYR A 276 25.75 2.65 16.90
N ARG A 277 25.43 3.81 16.32
CA ARG A 277 24.16 4.02 15.63
C ARG A 277 24.42 4.45 14.21
N ILE A 278 23.95 3.64 13.26
CA ILE A 278 23.99 3.95 11.84
C ILE A 278 22.74 4.76 11.52
N TYR A 279 22.92 5.86 10.81
CA TYR A 279 21.88 6.74 10.29
C TYR A 279 21.93 6.68 8.78
N TYR A 280 20.78 6.57 8.13
CA TYR A 280 20.71 6.57 6.67
C TYR A 280 19.43 7.21 6.14
N GLY A 281 19.49 7.65 4.89
CA GLY A 281 18.37 8.28 4.20
C GLY A 281 18.68 8.50 2.72
N LEU A 282 17.68 8.99 1.98
CA LEU A 282 17.78 9.23 0.53
C LEU A 282 18.35 10.62 0.18
N ARG A 283 18.76 11.39 1.18
CA ARG A 283 19.26 12.77 1.03
C ARG A 283 20.47 12.99 1.92
N SER A 284 21.48 13.66 1.37
CA SER A 284 22.67 14.05 2.12
C SER A 284 22.29 14.90 3.34
N GLY A 285 22.79 14.49 4.51
CA GLY A 285 22.55 15.16 5.80
C GLY A 285 21.14 15.06 6.36
N ASP A 286 20.21 14.35 5.70
CA ASP A 286 18.83 14.14 6.15
C ASP A 286 18.56 12.63 6.24
N TYR A 287 18.84 12.09 7.43
CA TYR A 287 18.73 10.66 7.73
C TYR A 287 17.38 10.37 8.40
N THR A 288 16.48 9.74 7.67
CA THR A 288 15.13 9.38 8.14
C THR A 288 15.12 8.10 8.97
N ASP A 289 16.14 7.26 8.81
CA ASP A 289 16.20 5.93 9.38
C ASP A 289 17.49 5.76 10.20
N SER A 290 17.42 4.92 11.25
CA SER A 290 18.60 4.56 12.03
C SER A 290 18.53 3.16 12.62
N VAL A 291 19.69 2.55 12.83
CA VAL A 291 19.86 1.24 13.45
C VAL A 291 20.88 1.35 14.58
N LEU A 292 20.50 0.89 15.77
CA LEU A 292 21.39 0.80 16.93
C LEU A 292 22.09 -0.57 16.97
N ILE A 293 23.40 -0.53 17.10
CA ILE A 293 24.27 -1.70 17.28
C ILE A 293 24.84 -1.62 18.69
N GLY A 294 24.23 -2.34 19.63
CA GLY A 294 24.67 -2.42 21.03
C GLY A 294 25.89 -3.32 21.26
N ALA A 295 26.88 -3.26 20.37
CA ALA A 295 28.09 -4.08 20.43
C ALA A 295 29.31 -3.25 20.04
N ALA A 296 30.05 -2.76 21.04
CA ALA A 296 31.25 -1.95 20.87
C ALA A 296 32.35 -2.60 20.01
N ALA A 297 32.43 -3.94 20.03
CA ALA A 297 33.40 -4.70 19.24
C ALA A 297 32.99 -4.90 17.77
N SER A 298 31.76 -4.55 17.39
CA SER A 298 31.32 -4.68 16.00
C SER A 298 32.07 -3.69 15.10
N THR A 299 32.53 -4.19 13.96
CA THR A 299 33.21 -3.40 12.92
C THR A 299 32.50 -3.49 11.58
N SER A 300 31.37 -4.19 11.52
CA SER A 300 30.55 -4.30 10.34
C SER A 300 29.07 -4.55 10.68
N HIS A 301 28.20 -4.18 9.74
CA HIS A 301 26.77 -4.48 9.79
C HIS A 301 26.21 -4.51 8.36
N ALA A 302 25.24 -5.39 8.14
CA ALA A 302 24.55 -5.52 6.87
C ALA A 302 23.13 -4.93 7.01
N LEU A 303 22.74 -4.10 6.05
CA LEU A 303 21.40 -3.53 5.93
C LEU A 303 20.77 -4.04 4.64
N GLU A 304 19.51 -4.45 4.72
CA GLU A 304 18.73 -4.79 3.53
C GLU A 304 17.96 -3.55 3.09
N LEU A 305 18.31 -3.00 1.94
CA LEU A 305 17.78 -1.73 1.45
C LEU A 305 17.11 -1.92 0.09
N VAL A 306 16.03 -1.18 -0.15
CA VAL A 306 15.39 -1.14 -1.47
C VAL A 306 16.23 -0.35 -2.47
N SER A 307 15.93 -0.46 -3.76
CA SER A 307 16.60 0.34 -4.79
C SER A 307 16.54 1.85 -4.49
N GLY A 308 17.68 2.53 -4.62
CA GLY A 308 17.81 3.94 -4.26
C GLY A 308 19.24 4.38 -3.98
N GLU A 309 19.47 5.69 -4.00
CA GLU A 309 20.73 6.30 -3.57
C GLU A 309 20.64 6.67 -2.08
N TYR A 310 21.43 6.01 -1.25
CA TYR A 310 21.44 6.19 0.20
C TYR A 310 22.69 6.90 0.68
N TYR A 311 22.51 7.74 1.67
CA TYR A 311 23.54 8.47 2.41
C TYR A 311 23.61 7.91 3.82
N PHE A 312 24.82 7.58 4.29
CA PHE A 312 25.06 6.95 5.59
C PHE A 312 25.98 7.80 6.44
N ALA A 313 25.63 7.96 7.71
CA ALA A 313 26.51 8.45 8.75
C ALA A 313 26.37 7.58 10.00
N MET A 314 27.32 7.66 10.92
CA MET A 314 27.31 6.85 12.13
C MET A 314 27.84 7.63 13.32
N THR A 315 27.28 7.34 14.49
CA THR A 315 27.79 7.82 15.79
C THR A 315 28.27 6.65 16.64
N ALA A 316 29.23 6.92 17.52
CA ALA A 316 29.62 6.03 18.61
C ALA A 316 28.78 6.35 19.85
N LEU A 317 28.45 5.33 20.65
CA LEU A 317 27.72 5.46 21.91
C LEU A 317 28.57 5.00 23.09
N ASP A 318 28.53 5.75 24.19
CA ASP A 318 29.09 5.30 25.47
C ASP A 318 28.09 4.46 26.29
N ALA A 319 28.53 3.95 27.44
CA ALA A 319 27.72 3.13 28.35
C ALA A 319 26.51 3.88 28.93
N GLU A 320 26.56 5.22 28.95
CA GLU A 320 25.48 6.10 29.37
C GLU A 320 24.51 6.47 28.22
N GLY A 321 24.80 6.02 27.00
CA GLY A 321 24.00 6.28 25.79
C GLY A 321 24.22 7.65 25.16
N ASN A 322 25.29 8.37 25.51
CA ASN A 322 25.65 9.61 24.82
C ASN A 322 26.26 9.29 23.45
N GLU A 323 25.87 10.06 22.44
CA GLU A 323 26.37 9.89 21.08
C GLU A 323 27.51 10.87 20.75
N SER A 324 28.45 10.40 19.93
CA SER A 324 29.45 11.24 19.27
C SER A 324 28.83 12.19 18.25
N GLY A 325 29.66 13.06 17.66
CA GLY A 325 29.32 13.64 16.37
C GLY A 325 29.22 12.59 15.27
N TYR A 326 28.53 12.91 14.18
CA TYR A 326 28.46 12.05 13.00
C TYR A 326 29.85 11.79 12.39
N SER A 327 30.02 10.58 11.87
CA SER A 327 31.09 10.21 10.94
C SER A 327 31.12 11.09 9.69
N ASN A 328 32.14 10.89 8.86
CA ASN A 328 32.02 11.26 7.45
C ASN A 328 30.82 10.55 6.83
N GLU A 329 30.14 11.23 5.90
CA GLU A 329 29.04 10.66 5.14
C GLU A 329 29.59 9.75 4.03
N VAL A 330 28.91 8.64 3.78
CA VAL A 330 29.18 7.72 2.65
C VAL A 330 27.91 7.55 1.82
N ILE A 331 28.08 7.39 0.51
CA ILE A 331 26.97 7.26 -0.45
C ILE A 331 27.00 5.85 -1.05
N LYS A 332 25.84 5.20 -1.16
CA LYS A 332 25.67 3.91 -1.84
C LYS A 332 24.41 3.93 -2.69
N VAL A 333 24.57 3.59 -3.97
CA VAL A 333 23.45 3.27 -4.85
C VAL A 333 23.13 1.78 -4.73
N VAL A 334 21.88 1.50 -4.40
CA VAL A 334 21.27 0.17 -4.45
C VAL A 334 20.52 0.08 -5.78
N PRO A 335 20.86 -0.89 -6.64
CA PRO A 335 20.23 -1.04 -7.96
C PRO A 335 18.73 -1.32 -7.86
#